data_AF-A0A7V9JJR8-F1
#
_entry.id   AF-A0A7V9JJR8-F1
#
_cell.length_a   1.000
_cell.length_b   1.000
_cell.length_c   1.000
_cell.angle_alpha   90.00
_cell.angle_beta   90.00
_cell.angle_gamma   90.00
#
_symmetry.space_group_name_H-M   'P 1'
#
loop_
_entity.id
_entity.type
_entity.pdbx_description
1 polymer ?
#
loop_
_entity_poly.entity_id
_entity_poly.type
_entity_poly.pdbx_seq_one_letter_code
_entity_poly.pdbx_strand_id
1 'polypeptide(L)'
;MVTDLNSHSGTTAPDEPYLSVVATARNDNHGGDLSRRMQIFVDALAEQCERHELDAELVIVEWNPPLDRPRLADVLRWPVEGSRCTIRIVEVPPELHATLEHADRLPLFQMIAKNVGIRRARGRFVLATNVDLLFSDELMSFIAARGLKSGQLYRTDRYDARSELEVGAPVADQLAYCRRNLIRICKREGTYDVESGRFYRIYENLRVPLWLAPWIRLGRLADRKVELLTWRLAIGVFRLFRLVVRGGRFLVLTIYAGVRALRGRRAHRVVRWFMRERVALAGVVRRAMGLWRLRLAAAEQAERRSVAPARWRFLRQAWLSERSRLRLHTNACGDFTLASRELWQRTGAYPELELFSMHLDSLFLYQAHYTGARERFLPFPVYHLEHESGFKPDDKSIDQLNDRLERKAIPQISNEQFLTWVIQMYRTKRPVFTAPANWGFADEDLPETAVASARTMDVVA
;
A
#
# COMPACT_ATOMS: atom_id res chain seq x y z
N MET A 1 9.83 -50.53 18.86
CA MET A 1 8.57 -50.10 19.48
C MET A 1 8.33 -48.68 19.03
N VAL A 2 7.35 -48.53 18.13
CA VAL A 2 6.83 -47.25 17.66
C VAL A 2 5.88 -46.76 18.75
N THR A 3 6.05 -45.53 19.22
CA THR A 3 5.04 -44.86 20.07
C THR A 3 4.61 -43.58 19.40
N ASP A 4 3.31 -43.47 19.26
CA ASP A 4 2.56 -42.64 18.34
C ASP A 4 2.71 -41.13 18.54
N LEU A 5 2.72 -40.45 17.40
CA LEU A 5 2.42 -39.05 17.23
C LEU A 5 0.92 -38.83 17.49
N ASN A 6 0.58 -38.27 18.65
CA ASN A 6 -0.77 -37.73 18.86
C ASN A 6 -0.95 -36.44 18.04
N SER A 7 -1.55 -36.63 16.87
CA SER A 7 -2.20 -35.59 16.09
C SER A 7 -3.22 -34.85 16.95
N HIS A 8 -2.94 -33.57 17.23
CA HIS A 8 -3.94 -32.65 17.75
C HIS A 8 -4.93 -32.34 16.61
N SER A 9 -5.94 -33.19 16.45
CA SER A 9 -7.18 -32.81 15.79
C SER A 9 -7.89 -31.80 16.70
N GLY A 10 -7.68 -30.51 16.44
CA GLY A 10 -8.43 -29.45 17.09
C GLY A 10 -9.90 -29.59 16.73
N THR A 11 -10.67 -30.19 17.64
CA THR A 11 -12.13 -30.08 17.68
C THR A 11 -12.46 -28.61 17.90
N THR A 12 -12.96 -27.96 16.85
CA THR A 12 -13.48 -26.59 16.88
C THR A 12 -14.66 -26.53 17.85
N ALA A 13 -14.64 -25.58 18.80
CA ALA A 13 -15.84 -25.26 19.56
C ALA A 13 -16.95 -24.89 18.55
N PRO A 14 -18.17 -25.44 18.70
CA PRO A 14 -19.23 -25.33 17.70
C PRO A 14 -19.71 -23.89 17.40
N ASP A 15 -19.30 -22.88 18.18
CA ASP A 15 -19.78 -21.50 18.09
C ASP A 15 -18.75 -20.47 17.55
N GLU A 16 -17.53 -20.88 17.18
CA GLU A 16 -16.51 -19.92 16.69
C GLU A 16 -16.59 -19.73 15.15
N PRO A 17 -16.87 -18.51 14.65
CA PRO A 17 -16.88 -18.26 13.20
C PRO A 17 -15.48 -18.46 12.61
N TYR A 18 -15.40 -18.94 11.36
CA TYR A 18 -14.10 -19.11 10.72
C TYR A 18 -13.46 -17.75 10.40
N LEU A 19 -14.27 -16.78 10.00
CA LEU A 19 -13.87 -15.45 9.57
C LEU A 19 -14.63 -14.36 10.31
N SER A 20 -13.92 -13.37 10.85
CA SER A 20 -14.47 -12.06 11.16
C SER A 20 -14.10 -11.08 10.06
N VAL A 21 -15.08 -10.46 9.44
CA VAL A 21 -14.90 -9.30 8.56
C VAL A 21 -15.08 -8.05 9.42
N VAL A 22 -14.06 -7.19 9.47
CA VAL A 22 -14.07 -5.96 10.26
C VAL A 22 -14.03 -4.77 9.33
N ALA A 23 -15.01 -3.89 9.48
CA ALA A 23 -15.07 -2.63 8.78
C ALA A 23 -15.47 -1.50 9.73
N THR A 24 -15.21 -0.26 9.35
CA THR A 24 -15.62 0.91 10.11
C THR A 24 -16.41 1.85 9.21
N ALA A 25 -17.44 2.48 9.78
CA ALA A 25 -18.27 3.44 9.10
C ALA A 25 -18.90 4.40 10.11
N ARG A 26 -19.54 5.43 9.59
CA ARG A 26 -20.47 6.31 10.32
C ARG A 26 -21.52 6.81 9.33
N ASN A 27 -22.71 7.14 9.80
CA ASN A 27 -23.79 7.58 8.92
C ASN A 27 -23.62 9.05 8.44
N ASP A 28 -22.49 9.41 7.83
CA ASP A 28 -22.17 10.79 7.40
C ASP A 28 -22.22 10.98 5.88
N ASN A 29 -22.55 9.93 5.12
CA ASN A 29 -22.50 9.89 3.66
C ASN A 29 -21.10 10.14 3.08
N HIS A 30 -20.04 9.69 3.77
CA HIS A 30 -18.65 9.82 3.30
C HIS A 30 -18.48 9.33 1.86
N GLY A 31 -17.94 10.21 1.01
CA GLY A 31 -17.69 9.92 -0.39
C GLY A 31 -18.92 9.86 -1.30
N GLY A 32 -20.07 10.37 -0.83
CA GLY A 32 -21.35 10.28 -1.55
C GLY A 32 -21.92 8.87 -1.49
N ASP A 33 -23.24 8.69 -1.64
CA ASP A 33 -23.97 7.42 -1.67
C ASP A 33 -23.46 6.27 -0.76
N LEU A 34 -22.95 6.59 0.43
CA LEU A 34 -22.28 5.61 1.29
C LEU A 34 -23.25 4.53 1.74
N SER A 35 -24.46 4.91 2.14
CA SER A 35 -25.51 3.97 2.57
C SER A 35 -25.83 2.95 1.48
N ARG A 36 -25.84 3.38 0.20
CA ARG A 36 -26.06 2.50 -0.95
C ARG A 36 -24.91 1.51 -1.13
N ARG A 37 -23.66 1.98 -1.11
CA ARG A 37 -22.47 1.11 -1.25
C ARG A 37 -22.36 0.11 -0.09
N MET A 38 -22.65 0.57 1.12
CA MET A 38 -22.64 -0.26 2.32
C MET A 38 -23.75 -1.31 2.31
N GLN A 39 -24.96 -0.97 1.83
CA GLN A 39 -26.01 -1.96 1.63
C GLN A 39 -25.59 -3.03 0.62
N ILE A 40 -24.97 -2.65 -0.49
CA ILE A 40 -24.42 -3.58 -1.49
C ILE A 40 -23.38 -4.51 -0.85
N PHE A 41 -22.45 -3.96 -0.06
CA PHE A 41 -21.43 -4.74 0.64
C PHE A 41 -22.04 -5.76 1.62
N VAL A 42 -23.01 -5.33 2.45
CA VAL A 42 -23.68 -6.19 3.43
C VAL A 42 -24.46 -7.31 2.73
N ASP A 43 -25.27 -6.97 1.73
CA ASP A 43 -26.07 -7.92 0.96
C ASP A 43 -25.18 -8.97 0.29
N ALA A 44 -24.11 -8.52 -0.38
CA ALA A 44 -23.17 -9.39 -1.08
C ALA A 44 -22.40 -10.31 -0.13
N LEU A 45 -21.91 -9.79 0.99
CA LEU A 45 -21.19 -10.61 1.97
C LEU A 45 -22.10 -11.69 2.55
N ALA A 46 -23.34 -11.33 2.94
CA ALA A 46 -24.31 -12.29 3.45
C ALA A 46 -24.65 -13.37 2.42
N GLU A 47 -24.95 -12.99 1.17
CA GLU A 47 -25.23 -13.95 0.09
C GLU A 47 -24.03 -14.89 -0.17
N GLN A 48 -22.81 -14.36 -0.16
CA GLN A 48 -21.60 -15.17 -0.38
C GLN A 48 -21.32 -16.13 0.78
N CYS A 49 -21.58 -15.72 2.02
CA CYS A 49 -21.47 -16.61 3.18
C CYS A 49 -22.44 -17.79 3.08
N GLU A 50 -23.67 -17.57 2.64
CA GLU A 50 -24.64 -18.66 2.38
C GLU A 50 -24.16 -19.55 1.23
N ARG A 51 -23.81 -18.94 0.09
CA ARG A 51 -23.39 -19.65 -1.13
C ARG A 51 -22.19 -20.57 -0.90
N HIS A 52 -21.24 -20.14 -0.08
CA HIS A 52 -19.98 -20.87 0.16
C HIS A 52 -19.95 -21.62 1.49
N GLU A 53 -21.08 -21.71 2.20
CA GLU A 53 -21.18 -22.39 3.51
C GLU A 53 -20.13 -21.90 4.52
N LEU A 54 -19.90 -20.59 4.52
CA LEU A 54 -18.88 -19.94 5.34
C LEU A 54 -19.53 -19.27 6.55
N ASP A 55 -19.32 -19.86 7.73
CA ASP A 55 -19.71 -19.24 9.00
C ASP A 55 -18.78 -18.08 9.29
N ALA A 56 -19.33 -16.87 9.23
CA ALA A 56 -18.62 -15.63 9.41
C ALA A 56 -19.38 -14.68 10.34
N GLU A 57 -18.65 -13.71 10.87
CA GLU A 57 -19.25 -12.51 11.45
C GLU A 57 -18.78 -11.28 10.69
N LEU A 58 -19.65 -10.28 10.57
CA LEU A 58 -19.32 -8.91 10.19
C LEU A 58 -19.38 -8.04 11.45
N VAL A 59 -18.25 -7.42 11.79
CA VAL A 59 -18.13 -6.43 12.86
C VAL A 59 -18.00 -5.05 12.23
N ILE A 60 -19.04 -4.24 12.36
CA ILE A 60 -19.03 -2.84 11.93
C ILE A 60 -18.73 -1.97 13.16
N VAL A 61 -17.63 -1.24 13.12
CA VAL A 61 -17.35 -0.21 14.14
C VAL A 61 -17.99 1.10 13.69
N GLU A 62 -19.14 1.42 14.29
CA GLU A 62 -19.83 2.69 14.09
C GLU A 62 -19.13 3.77 14.92
N TRP A 63 -18.33 4.60 14.26
CA TRP A 63 -17.41 5.49 14.93
C TRP A 63 -17.92 6.92 15.01
N ASN A 64 -17.98 7.48 16.21
CA ASN A 64 -18.41 8.85 16.47
C ASN A 64 -19.70 9.19 15.69
N PRO A 65 -20.78 8.41 15.83
CA PRO A 65 -21.97 8.57 15.00
C PRO A 65 -22.55 10.00 15.12
N PRO A 66 -22.92 10.66 14.01
CA PRO A 66 -23.53 11.99 14.06
C PRO A 66 -24.80 11.99 14.93
N LEU A 67 -24.92 12.97 15.84
CA LEU A 67 -26.05 13.06 16.78
C LEU A 67 -27.38 13.40 16.09
N ASP A 68 -27.33 14.03 14.92
CA ASP A 68 -28.47 14.48 14.12
C ASP A 68 -28.95 13.43 13.10
N ARG A 69 -28.37 12.22 13.13
CA ARG A 69 -28.70 11.15 12.18
C ARG A 69 -29.00 9.83 12.88
N PRO A 70 -29.89 9.00 12.29
CA PRO A 70 -30.14 7.65 12.79
C PRO A 70 -28.86 6.81 12.74
N ARG A 71 -28.80 5.78 13.59
CA ARG A 71 -27.66 4.86 13.66
C ARG A 71 -27.60 3.97 12.43
N LEU A 72 -26.43 3.39 12.18
CA LEU A 72 -26.27 2.43 11.07
C LEU A 72 -27.22 1.23 11.20
N ALA A 73 -27.45 0.79 12.45
CA ALA A 73 -28.41 -0.27 12.78
C ALA A 73 -29.81 -0.01 12.22
N ASP A 74 -30.24 1.26 12.16
CA ASP A 74 -31.60 1.65 11.81
C ASP A 74 -31.79 1.94 10.31
N VAL A 75 -30.70 2.25 9.58
CA VAL A 75 -30.78 2.70 8.18
C VAL A 75 -30.43 1.62 7.16
N LEU A 76 -29.75 0.56 7.58
CA LEU A 76 -29.41 -0.57 6.73
C LEU A 76 -30.39 -1.71 6.92
N ARG A 77 -30.56 -2.50 5.87
CA ARG A 77 -31.24 -3.79 5.94
C ARG A 77 -30.21 -4.86 6.25
N TRP A 78 -30.54 -5.72 7.20
CA TRP A 78 -29.70 -6.79 7.68
C TRP A 78 -30.24 -8.15 7.21
N PRO A 79 -29.39 -9.17 7.04
CA PRO A 79 -29.83 -10.51 6.69
C PRO A 79 -30.73 -11.08 7.78
N VAL A 80 -31.54 -12.07 7.40
CA VAL A 80 -32.48 -12.73 8.31
C VAL A 80 -31.74 -13.45 9.45
N GLU A 81 -32.43 -13.58 10.59
CA GLU A 81 -31.95 -14.36 11.72
C GLU A 81 -31.63 -15.80 11.30
N GLY A 82 -30.50 -16.32 11.80
CA GLY A 82 -30.02 -17.63 11.38
C GLY A 82 -29.23 -17.64 10.07
N SER A 83 -28.77 -16.48 9.58
CA SER A 83 -27.77 -16.45 8.50
C SER A 83 -26.41 -16.97 8.98
N ARG A 84 -25.64 -17.54 8.06
CA ARG A 84 -24.21 -17.87 8.24
C ARG A 84 -23.33 -16.63 8.39
N CYS A 85 -23.84 -15.45 8.03
CA CYS A 85 -23.19 -14.17 8.29
C CYS A 85 -23.89 -13.47 9.45
N THR A 86 -23.34 -13.62 10.64
CA THR A 86 -23.80 -12.85 11.81
C THR A 86 -23.27 -11.42 11.74
N ILE A 87 -24.02 -10.45 12.26
CA ILE A 87 -23.62 -9.05 12.16
C ILE A 87 -23.75 -8.37 13.52
N ARG A 88 -22.66 -7.72 13.92
CA ARG A 88 -22.57 -6.90 15.14
C ARG A 88 -22.09 -5.50 14.82
N ILE A 89 -22.66 -4.54 15.49
CA ILE A 89 -22.23 -3.14 15.48
C ILE A 89 -21.60 -2.85 16.83
N VAL A 90 -20.38 -2.32 16.83
CA VAL A 90 -19.69 -1.80 18.01
C VAL A 90 -19.66 -0.29 17.89
N GLU A 91 -20.30 0.43 18.82
CA GLU A 91 -20.33 1.89 18.81
C GLU A 91 -19.13 2.46 19.55
N VAL A 92 -18.38 3.37 18.90
CA VAL A 92 -17.42 4.24 19.59
C VAL A 92 -18.09 5.60 19.78
N PRO A 93 -18.40 5.99 21.03
CA PRO A 93 -19.22 7.16 21.28
C PRO A 93 -18.44 8.48 21.07
N PRO A 94 -19.12 9.61 20.81
CA PRO A 94 -18.47 10.90 20.58
C PRO A 94 -17.55 11.36 21.72
N GLU A 95 -17.86 10.99 22.96
CA GLU A 95 -17.06 11.32 24.15
C GLU A 95 -15.68 10.67 24.09
N LEU A 96 -15.62 9.40 23.68
CA LEU A 96 -14.36 8.66 23.53
C LEU A 96 -13.59 9.15 22.29
N HIS A 97 -14.28 9.49 21.20
CA HIS A 97 -13.65 10.14 20.05
C HIS A 97 -12.99 11.46 20.44
N ALA A 98 -13.64 12.26 21.28
CA ALA A 98 -13.15 13.57 21.70
C ALA A 98 -11.88 13.53 22.56
N THR A 99 -11.47 12.36 23.08
CA THR A 99 -10.22 12.23 23.84
C THR A 99 -8.98 12.17 22.95
N LEU A 100 -9.14 11.95 21.65
CA LEU A 100 -8.04 11.83 20.69
C LEU A 100 -7.60 13.21 20.19
N GLU A 101 -6.31 13.37 19.93
CA GLU A 101 -5.74 14.54 19.29
C GLU A 101 -6.35 14.74 17.90
N HIS A 102 -6.71 15.98 17.57
CA HIS A 102 -7.34 16.36 16.31
C HIS A 102 -8.77 15.82 16.06
N ALA A 103 -9.42 15.28 17.10
CA ALA A 103 -10.81 14.79 17.03
C ALA A 103 -11.81 15.86 16.56
N ASP A 104 -11.52 17.13 16.79
CA ASP A 104 -12.29 18.30 16.34
C ASP A 104 -12.30 18.47 14.81
N ARG A 105 -11.30 17.93 14.11
CA ARG A 105 -11.05 18.15 12.68
C ARG A 105 -11.11 16.86 11.85
N LEU A 106 -10.79 15.73 12.47
CA LEU A 106 -10.87 14.41 11.85
C LEU A 106 -12.04 13.63 12.46
N PRO A 107 -13.17 13.47 11.75
CA PRO A 107 -14.36 12.81 12.30
C PRO A 107 -14.22 11.29 12.45
N LEU A 108 -13.21 10.68 11.80
CA LEU A 108 -13.03 9.23 11.77
C LEU A 108 -11.54 8.87 11.75
N PHE A 109 -11.08 8.15 12.78
CA PHE A 109 -9.75 7.55 12.83
C PHE A 109 -9.79 6.12 12.29
N GLN A 110 -9.79 5.99 10.97
CA GLN A 110 -10.08 4.72 10.27
C GLN A 110 -9.29 3.51 10.79
N MET A 111 -8.00 3.67 11.10
CA MET A 111 -7.16 2.54 11.57
C MET A 111 -7.39 2.20 13.04
N ILE A 112 -7.62 3.20 13.90
CA ILE A 112 -7.99 2.99 15.30
C ILE A 112 -9.36 2.32 15.37
N ALA A 113 -10.32 2.77 14.56
CA ALA A 113 -11.63 2.15 14.46
C ALA A 113 -11.55 0.68 13.96
N LYS A 114 -10.71 0.38 12.96
CA LYS A 114 -10.44 -1.01 12.56
C LYS A 114 -9.85 -1.82 13.71
N ASN A 115 -8.94 -1.25 14.49
CA ASN A 115 -8.38 -1.93 15.67
C ASN A 115 -9.43 -2.24 16.74
N VAL A 116 -10.38 -1.33 17.00
CA VAL A 116 -11.52 -1.57 17.91
C VAL A 116 -12.28 -2.84 17.52
N GLY A 117 -12.56 -3.00 16.22
CA GLY A 117 -13.25 -4.18 15.68
C GLY A 117 -12.38 -5.43 15.67
N ILE A 118 -11.11 -5.32 15.27
CA ILE A 118 -10.14 -6.44 15.31
C ILE A 118 -9.98 -6.97 16.74
N ARG A 119 -9.94 -6.08 17.73
CA ARG A 119 -9.82 -6.45 19.15
C ARG A 119 -11.03 -7.27 19.62
N ARG A 120 -12.22 -6.98 19.10
CA ARG A 120 -13.51 -7.61 19.45
C ARG A 120 -13.93 -8.72 18.48
N ALA A 121 -13.06 -9.10 17.54
CA ALA A 121 -13.32 -10.16 16.58
C ALA A 121 -13.23 -11.55 17.23
N ARG A 122 -14.27 -12.35 17.03
CA ARG A 122 -14.47 -13.71 17.54
C ARG A 122 -14.00 -14.79 16.57
N GLY A 123 -13.74 -14.45 15.32
CA GLY A 123 -13.34 -15.40 14.28
C GLY A 123 -11.89 -15.84 14.39
N ARG A 124 -11.62 -17.06 13.92
CA ARG A 124 -10.26 -17.61 13.88
C ARG A 124 -9.32 -16.78 12.99
N PHE A 125 -9.86 -16.28 11.88
CA PHE A 125 -9.21 -15.33 10.99
C PHE A 125 -9.99 -14.02 10.96
N VAL A 126 -9.28 -12.91 10.80
CA VAL A 126 -9.85 -11.57 10.78
C VAL A 126 -9.40 -10.85 9.51
N LEU A 127 -10.36 -10.42 8.71
CA LEU A 127 -10.21 -9.56 7.54
C LEU A 127 -10.56 -8.12 7.93
N ALA A 128 -9.58 -7.22 7.90
CA ALA A 128 -9.83 -5.78 7.97
C ALA A 128 -10.04 -5.22 6.56
N THR A 129 -11.18 -4.57 6.33
CA THR A 129 -11.66 -4.11 5.02
C THR A 129 -12.42 -2.78 5.13
N ASN A 130 -12.90 -2.23 4.01
CA ASN A 130 -13.87 -1.12 3.96
C ASN A 130 -15.27 -1.62 3.60
N VAL A 131 -16.27 -0.74 3.67
CA VAL A 131 -17.71 -1.02 3.45
C VAL A 131 -18.19 -0.82 2.01
N ASP A 132 -17.29 -0.64 1.06
CA ASP A 132 -17.56 -0.35 -0.35
C ASP A 132 -16.81 -1.30 -1.29
N LEU A 133 -16.67 -2.55 -0.85
CA LEU A 133 -15.96 -3.60 -1.56
C LEU A 133 -16.91 -4.77 -1.89
N LEU A 134 -16.60 -5.50 -2.96
CA LEU A 134 -17.18 -6.81 -3.26
C LEU A 134 -16.06 -7.83 -3.39
N PHE A 135 -16.20 -8.98 -2.73
CA PHE A 135 -15.23 -10.07 -2.83
C PHE A 135 -15.56 -10.96 -4.02
N SER A 136 -14.56 -11.41 -4.78
CA SER A 136 -14.84 -12.36 -5.86
C SER A 136 -15.26 -13.73 -5.31
N ASP A 137 -16.09 -14.47 -6.04
CA ASP A 137 -16.50 -15.83 -5.64
C ASP A 137 -15.29 -16.77 -5.48
N GLU A 138 -14.24 -16.59 -6.28
CA GLU A 138 -13.00 -17.36 -6.16
C GLU A 138 -12.28 -17.08 -4.84
N LEU A 139 -12.31 -15.83 -4.36
CA LEU A 139 -11.75 -15.44 -3.07
C LEU A 139 -12.55 -16.04 -1.91
N MET A 140 -13.89 -15.93 -1.97
CA MET A 140 -14.78 -16.46 -0.93
C MET A 140 -14.71 -17.99 -0.86
N SER A 141 -14.71 -18.67 -2.01
CA SER A 141 -14.49 -20.12 -2.11
C SER A 141 -13.13 -20.54 -1.54
N PHE A 142 -12.05 -19.79 -1.83
CA PHE A 142 -10.73 -20.06 -1.26
C PHE A 142 -10.71 -19.94 0.27
N ILE A 143 -11.37 -18.93 0.84
CA ILE A 143 -11.49 -18.78 2.29
C ILE A 143 -12.34 -19.90 2.88
N ALA A 144 -13.47 -20.23 2.26
CA ALA A 144 -14.40 -21.29 2.68
C ALA A 144 -13.79 -22.69 2.63
N ALA A 145 -12.73 -22.91 1.84
CA ALA A 145 -11.95 -24.14 1.88
C ALA A 145 -11.15 -24.35 3.20
N ARG A 146 -11.23 -23.40 4.15
CA ARG A 146 -10.65 -23.43 5.50
C ARG A 146 -9.14 -23.70 5.53
N GLY A 147 -8.43 -23.31 4.46
CA GLY A 147 -7.00 -23.56 4.26
C GLY A 147 -6.03 -22.51 4.81
N LEU A 148 -6.53 -21.40 5.38
CA LEU A 148 -5.72 -20.28 5.88
C LEU A 148 -4.77 -20.72 7.01
N LYS A 149 -3.63 -20.03 7.16
CA LYS A 149 -2.54 -20.36 8.09
C LYS A 149 -2.25 -19.19 9.03
N SER A 150 -2.05 -19.48 10.32
CA SER A 150 -1.97 -18.43 11.36
C SER A 150 -0.79 -17.47 11.22
N GLY A 151 0.37 -17.93 10.73
CA GLY A 151 1.56 -17.11 10.50
C GLY A 151 1.57 -16.32 9.18
N GLN A 152 0.47 -16.34 8.41
CA GLN A 152 0.39 -15.66 7.12
C GLN A 152 -0.46 -14.39 7.20
N LEU A 153 -0.01 -13.37 6.47
CA LEU A 153 -0.76 -12.16 6.20
C LEU A 153 -1.15 -12.18 4.72
N TYR A 154 -2.43 -12.29 4.44
CA TYR A 154 -2.98 -12.44 3.10
C TYR A 154 -3.29 -11.07 2.49
N ARG A 155 -2.87 -10.91 1.23
CA ARG A 155 -3.03 -9.70 0.42
C ARG A 155 -3.55 -10.07 -0.95
N THR A 156 -4.29 -9.17 -1.57
CA THR A 156 -4.73 -9.30 -2.97
C THR A 156 -4.74 -7.95 -3.67
N ASP A 157 -4.84 -7.98 -5.00
CA ASP A 157 -5.00 -6.81 -5.85
C ASP A 157 -6.43 -6.25 -5.73
N ARG A 158 -6.54 -4.91 -5.68
CA ARG A 158 -7.82 -4.20 -5.67
C ARG A 158 -8.17 -3.74 -7.08
N TYR A 159 -9.41 -3.95 -7.48
CA TYR A 159 -9.95 -3.62 -8.79
C TYR A 159 -11.01 -2.55 -8.60
N ASP A 160 -10.75 -1.31 -9.01
CA ASP A 160 -11.76 -0.27 -8.88
C ASP A 160 -12.72 -0.37 -10.06
N ALA A 161 -14.00 -0.50 -9.75
CA ALA A 161 -15.09 -0.60 -10.70
C ALA A 161 -16.05 0.57 -10.55
N ARG A 162 -16.82 0.86 -11.62
CA ARG A 162 -17.93 1.81 -11.55
C ARG A 162 -18.95 1.35 -10.51
N SER A 163 -19.58 2.31 -9.82
CA SER A 163 -20.46 2.06 -8.66
C SER A 163 -21.96 2.05 -8.99
N GLU A 164 -22.33 2.02 -10.26
CA GLU A 164 -23.72 2.03 -10.76
C GLU A 164 -24.42 0.66 -10.63
N LEU A 165 -24.26 -0.01 -9.48
CA LEU A 165 -24.79 -1.35 -9.18
C LEU A 165 -26.16 -1.28 -8.52
N GLU A 166 -27.13 -2.06 -8.96
CA GLU A 166 -28.45 -2.09 -8.30
C GLU A 166 -28.39 -2.75 -6.91
N VAL A 167 -28.99 -2.10 -5.91
CA VAL A 167 -29.08 -2.63 -4.55
C VAL A 167 -30.05 -3.80 -4.53
N GLY A 168 -29.67 -4.92 -3.92
CA GLY A 168 -30.48 -6.15 -3.89
C GLY A 168 -30.38 -7.02 -5.14
N ALA A 169 -29.63 -6.60 -6.18
CA ALA A 169 -29.29 -7.49 -7.28
C ALA A 169 -28.37 -8.64 -6.80
N PRO A 170 -28.48 -9.86 -7.36
CA PRO A 170 -27.64 -10.99 -6.97
C PRO A 170 -26.14 -10.66 -7.05
N VAL A 171 -25.35 -11.13 -6.08
CA VAL A 171 -23.90 -10.86 -6.05
C VAL A 171 -23.19 -11.31 -7.34
N ALA A 172 -23.68 -12.37 -7.98
CA ALA A 172 -23.15 -12.84 -9.26
C ALA A 172 -23.23 -11.78 -10.36
N ASP A 173 -24.36 -11.07 -10.44
CA ASP A 173 -24.59 -10.02 -11.43
C ASP A 173 -23.77 -8.77 -11.10
N GLN A 174 -23.68 -8.41 -9.82
CA GLN A 174 -22.84 -7.30 -9.36
C GLN A 174 -21.36 -7.55 -9.67
N LEU A 175 -20.85 -8.76 -9.41
CA LEU A 175 -19.48 -9.15 -9.74
C LEU A 175 -19.25 -9.17 -11.25
N ALA A 176 -20.22 -9.65 -12.05
CA ALA A 176 -20.15 -9.61 -13.50
C ALA A 176 -20.12 -8.17 -14.03
N TYR A 177 -20.90 -7.27 -13.44
CA TYR A 177 -20.86 -5.84 -13.75
C TYR A 177 -19.48 -5.25 -13.40
N CYS A 178 -18.94 -5.53 -12.22
CA CYS A 178 -17.63 -5.01 -11.81
C CYS A 178 -16.51 -5.46 -12.76
N ARG A 179 -16.52 -6.74 -13.17
CA ARG A 179 -15.56 -7.28 -14.15
C ARG A 179 -15.58 -6.56 -15.49
N ARG A 180 -16.75 -6.10 -15.94
CA ARG A 180 -16.94 -5.41 -17.22
C ARG A 180 -16.64 -3.90 -17.15
N ASN A 181 -16.77 -3.31 -15.97
CA ASN A 181 -16.72 -1.85 -15.77
C ASN A 181 -15.54 -1.41 -14.90
N LEU A 182 -14.35 -1.91 -15.20
CA LEU A 182 -13.11 -1.59 -14.48
C LEU A 182 -12.54 -0.22 -14.89
N ILE A 183 -12.10 0.53 -13.89
CA ILE A 183 -11.41 1.82 -14.04
C ILE A 183 -9.91 1.63 -13.82
N ARG A 184 -9.51 0.92 -12.76
CA ARG A 184 -8.10 0.69 -12.44
C ARG A 184 -7.88 -0.60 -11.65
N ILE A 185 -6.64 -1.09 -11.68
CA ILE A 185 -6.20 -2.29 -10.97
C ILE A 185 -4.98 -1.92 -10.14
N CYS A 186 -5.16 -1.86 -8.83
CA CYS A 186 -4.11 -1.59 -7.84
C CYS A 186 -3.37 -2.89 -7.54
N LYS A 187 -2.22 -3.07 -8.21
CA LYS A 187 -1.33 -4.22 -8.04
C LYS A 187 -0.25 -3.92 -7.02
N ARG A 188 0.43 -4.98 -6.56
CA ARG A 188 1.59 -4.90 -5.65
C ARG A 188 2.62 -3.83 -6.03
N GLU A 189 2.98 -3.72 -7.32
CA GLU A 189 4.05 -2.83 -7.78
C GLU A 189 3.56 -1.45 -8.27
N GLY A 190 2.25 -1.23 -8.33
CA GLY A 190 1.68 -0.06 -8.96
C GLY A 190 0.23 -0.21 -9.37
N THR A 191 -0.35 0.86 -9.86
CA THR A 191 -1.73 0.91 -10.32
C THR A 191 -1.77 0.95 -11.84
N TYR A 192 -2.47 -0.01 -12.44
CA TYR A 192 -2.78 -0.01 -13.86
C TYR A 192 -4.10 0.72 -14.09
N ASP A 193 -4.08 1.80 -14.83
CA ASP A 193 -5.26 2.52 -15.29
C ASP A 193 -5.77 1.84 -16.56
N VAL A 194 -7.00 1.33 -16.51
CA VAL A 194 -7.60 0.54 -17.59
C VAL A 194 -8.01 1.45 -18.75
N GLU A 195 -8.46 2.68 -18.46
CA GLU A 195 -8.93 3.62 -19.47
C GLU A 195 -7.77 4.19 -20.28
N SER A 196 -6.68 4.58 -19.62
CA SER A 196 -5.51 5.16 -20.30
C SER A 196 -4.45 4.12 -20.72
N GLY A 197 -4.53 2.89 -20.20
CA GLY A 197 -3.52 1.84 -20.38
C GLY A 197 -2.19 2.13 -19.67
N ARG A 198 -2.12 3.18 -18.84
CA ARG A 198 -0.90 3.61 -18.15
C ARG A 198 -0.69 2.82 -16.86
N PHE A 199 0.57 2.49 -16.57
CA PHE A 199 0.97 1.90 -15.30
C PHE A 199 1.71 2.93 -14.43
N TYR A 200 1.16 3.20 -13.24
CA TYR A 200 1.73 4.10 -12.24
C TYR A 200 2.43 3.28 -11.17
N ARG A 201 3.77 3.27 -11.18
CA ARG A 201 4.56 2.53 -10.17
C ARG A 201 4.49 3.22 -8.82
N ILE A 202 4.21 2.46 -7.76
CA ILE A 202 4.41 2.98 -6.40
C ILE A 202 5.91 3.15 -6.12
N TYR A 203 6.25 4.18 -5.34
CA TYR A 203 7.60 4.48 -4.87
C TYR A 203 8.67 4.73 -5.96
N GLU A 204 8.28 5.10 -7.18
CA GLU A 204 9.22 5.34 -8.30
C GLU A 204 10.22 6.49 -8.05
N ASN A 205 9.94 7.33 -7.05
CA ASN A 205 10.68 8.52 -6.67
C ASN A 205 11.98 8.26 -5.87
N LEU A 206 12.86 7.36 -6.32
CA LEU A 206 14.26 7.61 -5.99
C LEU A 206 14.73 8.79 -6.82
N ARG A 207 15.00 9.91 -6.15
CA ARG A 207 15.71 11.07 -6.71
C ARG A 207 17.17 10.76 -7.05
N VAL A 208 17.46 9.58 -7.60
CA VAL A 208 18.81 9.19 -8.03
C VAL A 208 18.99 9.50 -9.51
N PRO A 209 20.19 9.94 -9.93
CA PRO A 209 20.48 10.14 -11.35
C PRO A 209 20.12 8.91 -12.18
N LEU A 210 19.49 9.10 -13.35
CA LEU A 210 19.00 8.03 -14.22
C LEU A 210 20.04 6.95 -14.54
N TRP A 211 21.32 7.31 -14.64
CA TRP A 211 22.41 6.37 -14.91
C TRP A 211 22.72 5.43 -13.73
N LEU A 212 22.32 5.80 -12.51
CA LEU A 212 22.57 5.06 -11.28
C LEU A 212 21.37 4.21 -10.85
N ALA A 213 20.16 4.59 -11.28
CA ALA A 213 18.93 3.86 -10.96
C ALA A 213 19.00 2.35 -11.30
N PRO A 214 19.55 1.90 -12.45
CA PRO A 214 19.68 0.47 -12.75
C PRO A 214 20.56 -0.26 -11.74
N TRP A 215 21.69 0.35 -11.32
CA TRP A 215 22.65 -0.25 -10.40
C TRP A 215 22.10 -0.36 -8.97
N ILE A 216 21.39 0.67 -8.51
CA ILE A 216 20.72 0.64 -7.20
C ILE A 216 19.59 -0.41 -7.22
N ARG A 217 18.82 -0.49 -8.32
CA ARG A 217 17.77 -1.50 -8.49
C ARG A 217 18.34 -2.92 -8.55
N LEU A 218 19.48 -3.13 -9.21
CA LEU A 218 20.24 -4.39 -9.19
C LEU A 218 20.70 -4.77 -7.78
N GLY A 219 20.97 -3.78 -6.93
CA GLY A 219 21.26 -3.98 -5.50
C GLY A 219 20.16 -4.68 -4.71
N ARG A 220 18.90 -4.71 -5.20
CA ARG A 220 17.81 -5.49 -4.58
C ARG A 220 18.01 -7.00 -4.65
N LEU A 221 18.83 -7.47 -5.62
CA LEU A 221 19.06 -8.89 -5.90
C LEU A 221 20.43 -9.38 -5.39
N ALA A 222 21.26 -8.47 -4.86
CA ALA A 222 22.67 -8.73 -4.58
C ALA A 222 22.91 -9.09 -3.09
N ASP A 223 23.51 -10.25 -2.85
CA ASP A 223 24.05 -10.63 -1.54
C ASP A 223 25.32 -9.80 -1.20
N ARG A 224 25.73 -9.76 0.09
CA ARG A 224 26.83 -8.91 0.61
C ARG A 224 28.16 -9.00 -0.16
N LYS A 225 28.42 -10.11 -0.87
CA LYS A 225 29.62 -10.30 -1.70
C LYS A 225 29.52 -9.63 -3.08
N VAL A 226 28.31 -9.59 -3.65
CA VAL A 226 27.99 -8.90 -4.91
C VAL A 226 27.99 -7.38 -4.71
N GLU A 227 27.75 -6.92 -3.48
CA GLU A 227 27.85 -5.51 -3.04
C GLU A 227 29.22 -4.90 -3.36
N LEU A 228 30.32 -5.53 -2.94
CA LEU A 228 31.68 -5.03 -3.18
C LEU A 228 32.04 -5.02 -4.67
N LEU A 229 31.55 -6.01 -5.43
CA LEU A 229 31.84 -6.16 -6.85
C LEU A 229 31.06 -5.14 -7.70
N THR A 230 29.76 -4.97 -7.43
CA THR A 230 28.92 -3.95 -8.09
C THR A 230 29.37 -2.54 -7.75
N TRP A 231 29.80 -2.29 -6.51
CA TRP A 231 30.44 -1.03 -6.12
C TRP A 231 31.75 -0.78 -6.87
N ARG A 232 32.63 -1.79 -6.98
CA ARG A 232 33.88 -1.71 -7.74
C ARG A 232 33.64 -1.48 -9.24
N LEU A 233 32.62 -2.12 -9.81
CA LEU A 233 32.20 -1.94 -11.20
C LEU A 233 31.63 -0.54 -11.46
N ALA A 234 30.76 -0.03 -10.59
CA ALA A 234 30.22 1.33 -10.74
C ALA A 234 31.33 2.41 -10.65
N ILE A 235 32.27 2.24 -9.71
CA ILE A 235 33.46 3.11 -9.60
C ILE A 235 34.35 2.95 -10.85
N GLY A 236 34.52 1.73 -11.37
CA GLY A 236 35.27 1.43 -12.58
C GLY A 236 34.68 2.09 -13.82
N VAL A 237 33.38 1.96 -14.03
CA VAL A 237 32.63 2.62 -15.12
C VAL A 237 32.72 4.14 -15.00
N PHE A 238 32.62 4.69 -13.78
CA PHE A 238 32.80 6.12 -13.55
C PHE A 238 34.22 6.60 -13.88
N ARG A 239 35.25 5.84 -13.49
CA ARG A 239 36.65 6.14 -13.85
C ARG A 239 36.87 6.05 -15.36
N LEU A 240 36.31 5.04 -16.02
CA LEU A 240 36.36 4.85 -17.47
C LEU A 240 35.64 5.99 -18.20
N PHE A 241 34.46 6.40 -17.74
CA PHE A 241 33.75 7.58 -18.25
C PHE A 241 34.60 8.85 -18.13
N ARG A 242 35.25 9.06 -16.97
CA ARG A 242 36.17 10.18 -16.76
C ARG A 242 37.39 10.12 -17.70
N LEU A 243 37.85 8.91 -18.01
CA LEU A 243 38.93 8.65 -18.96
C LEU A 243 38.48 8.90 -20.41
N VAL A 244 37.27 8.51 -20.80
CA VAL A 244 36.68 8.77 -22.13
C VAL A 244 36.43 10.26 -22.33
N VAL A 245 35.96 10.97 -21.30
CA VAL A 245 35.76 12.44 -21.35
C VAL A 245 37.11 13.18 -21.44
N ARG A 246 38.16 12.68 -20.76
CA ARG A 246 39.53 13.21 -20.90
C ARG A 246 40.19 12.82 -22.24
N GLY A 247 40.02 11.58 -22.68
CA GLY A 247 40.59 11.01 -23.89
C GLY A 247 39.91 11.49 -25.18
N GLY A 248 38.62 11.84 -25.12
CA GLY A 248 37.89 12.47 -26.22
C GLY A 248 38.47 13.84 -26.60
N ARG A 249 39.11 14.56 -25.67
CA ARG A 249 39.89 15.77 -26.01
C ARG A 249 41.17 15.43 -26.79
N PHE A 250 41.80 14.30 -26.48
CA PHE A 250 43.05 13.88 -27.10
C PHE A 250 42.80 13.28 -28.50
N LEU A 251 41.83 12.37 -28.64
CA LEU A 251 41.45 11.75 -29.91
C LEU A 251 40.99 12.80 -30.95
N VAL A 252 40.29 13.85 -30.52
CA VAL A 252 39.90 14.96 -31.39
C VAL A 252 41.12 15.76 -31.86
N LEU A 253 42.13 15.96 -31.01
CA LEU A 253 43.38 16.65 -31.38
C LEU A 253 44.23 15.80 -32.34
N THR A 254 44.30 14.49 -32.14
CA THR A 254 45.07 13.56 -33.00
C THR A 254 44.43 13.42 -34.38
N ILE A 255 43.10 13.30 -34.45
CA ILE A 255 42.36 13.27 -35.73
C ILE A 255 42.47 14.62 -36.44
N TYR A 256 42.38 15.74 -35.71
CA TYR A 256 42.57 17.08 -36.28
C TYR A 256 43.97 17.28 -36.86
N ALA A 257 45.02 16.80 -36.18
CA ALA A 257 46.39 16.85 -36.66
C ALA A 257 46.62 15.95 -37.90
N GLY A 258 46.08 14.72 -37.90
CA GLY A 258 46.20 13.78 -39.02
C GLY A 258 45.44 14.23 -40.28
N VAL A 259 44.26 14.85 -40.11
CA VAL A 259 43.46 15.37 -41.23
C VAL A 259 44.06 16.64 -41.83
N ARG A 260 44.77 17.45 -41.04
CA ARG A 260 45.50 18.63 -41.52
C ARG A 260 46.74 18.28 -42.37
N ALA A 261 47.31 17.09 -42.17
CA ALA A 261 48.44 16.58 -42.96
C ALA A 261 48.04 16.08 -44.35
N LEU A 262 46.78 15.68 -44.55
CA LEU A 262 46.27 15.17 -45.84
C LEU A 262 45.80 16.33 -46.74
N ARG A 263 46.71 16.87 -47.55
CA ARG A 263 46.41 17.87 -48.59
C ARG A 263 45.64 17.23 -49.77
N GLY A 264 44.31 17.23 -49.70
CA GLY A 264 43.46 16.81 -50.82
C GLY A 264 42.03 17.37 -50.79
N ARG A 265 41.54 17.86 -51.93
CA ARG A 265 40.21 18.51 -52.08
C ARG A 265 39.00 17.62 -51.70
N ARG A 266 39.18 16.29 -51.58
CA ARG A 266 38.14 15.36 -51.09
C ARG A 266 38.04 15.30 -49.55
N ALA A 267 39.14 15.48 -48.81
CA ALA A 267 39.15 15.50 -47.34
C ALA A 267 38.37 16.71 -46.77
N HIS A 268 38.45 17.86 -47.46
CA HIS A 268 37.74 19.09 -47.07
C HIS A 268 36.21 19.01 -47.16
N ARG A 269 35.64 18.05 -47.90
CA ARG A 269 34.18 17.84 -47.98
C ARG A 269 33.68 16.99 -46.82
N VAL A 270 34.40 15.91 -46.49
CA VAL A 270 34.10 15.07 -45.32
C VAL A 270 34.24 15.87 -44.02
N VAL A 271 35.27 16.71 -43.90
CA VAL A 271 35.47 17.61 -42.75
C VAL A 271 34.35 18.65 -42.61
N ARG A 272 33.86 19.22 -43.72
CA ARG A 272 32.75 20.19 -43.70
C ARG A 272 31.41 19.55 -43.33
N TRP A 273 31.14 18.35 -43.82
CA TRP A 273 29.94 17.58 -43.44
C TRP A 273 29.99 17.20 -41.95
N PHE A 274 31.13 16.69 -41.47
CA PHE A 274 31.36 16.38 -40.06
C PHE A 274 31.28 17.62 -39.15
N MET A 275 31.73 18.79 -39.63
CA MET A 275 31.62 20.07 -38.90
C MET A 275 30.17 20.58 -38.82
N ARG A 276 29.34 20.38 -39.86
CA ARG A 276 27.92 20.78 -39.87
C ARG A 276 27.08 19.96 -38.90
N GLU A 277 27.20 18.63 -38.90
CA GLU A 277 26.52 17.79 -37.89
C GLU A 277 27.06 18.05 -36.48
N ARG A 278 28.37 18.32 -36.33
CA ARG A 278 28.94 18.72 -35.04
C ARG A 278 28.53 20.11 -34.58
N VAL A 279 28.15 21.07 -35.41
CA VAL A 279 27.65 22.38 -34.92
C VAL A 279 26.26 22.21 -34.31
N ALA A 280 25.42 21.35 -34.88
CA ALA A 280 24.12 20.98 -34.32
C ALA A 280 24.30 20.21 -32.99
N LEU A 281 25.14 19.16 -32.98
CA LEU A 281 25.40 18.35 -31.79
C LEU A 281 26.19 19.14 -30.72
N ALA A 282 27.15 19.98 -31.11
CA ALA A 282 27.90 20.84 -30.19
C ALA A 282 27.05 22.01 -29.68
N GLY A 283 26.01 22.46 -30.38
CA GLY A 283 25.05 23.41 -29.84
C GLY A 283 24.25 22.80 -28.68
N VAL A 284 23.75 21.57 -28.88
CA VAL A 284 23.03 20.79 -27.85
C VAL A 284 23.96 20.42 -26.69
N VAL A 285 25.16 19.93 -26.99
CA VAL A 285 26.17 19.55 -25.99
C VAL A 285 26.75 20.79 -25.29
N ARG A 286 26.83 21.97 -25.90
CA ARG A 286 27.30 23.21 -25.26
C ARG A 286 26.23 23.85 -24.37
N ARG A 287 24.95 23.72 -24.72
CA ARG A 287 23.83 24.08 -23.82
C ARG A 287 23.75 23.11 -22.63
N ALA A 288 23.88 21.80 -22.89
CA ALA A 288 24.00 20.80 -21.83
C ALA A 288 25.24 21.05 -20.96
N MET A 289 26.42 21.26 -21.55
CA MET A 289 27.66 21.59 -20.83
C MET A 289 27.60 22.94 -20.11
N GLY A 290 26.83 23.92 -20.58
CA GLY A 290 26.63 25.21 -19.91
C GLY A 290 25.81 25.07 -18.63
N LEU A 291 24.68 24.36 -18.70
CA LEU A 291 23.88 23.97 -17.52
C LEU A 291 24.68 23.06 -16.56
N TRP A 292 25.51 22.18 -17.10
CA TRP A 292 26.41 21.32 -16.33
C TRP A 292 27.58 22.08 -15.70
N ARG A 293 28.12 23.12 -16.34
CA ARG A 293 29.17 23.99 -15.79
C ARG A 293 28.65 24.81 -14.62
N LEU A 294 27.43 25.35 -14.71
CA LEU A 294 26.77 26.03 -13.60
C LEU A 294 26.51 25.07 -12.42
N ARG A 295 26.06 23.84 -12.71
CA ARG A 295 25.89 22.79 -11.68
C ARG A 295 27.21 22.28 -11.09
N LEU A 296 28.28 22.25 -11.88
CA LEU A 296 29.63 21.88 -11.43
C LEU A 296 30.26 22.99 -10.60
N ALA A 297 30.14 24.25 -11.00
CA ALA A 297 30.61 25.40 -10.21
C ALA A 297 29.88 25.50 -8.87
N ALA A 298 28.55 25.32 -8.86
CA ALA A 298 27.76 25.22 -7.63
C ALA A 298 28.18 24.02 -6.76
N ALA A 299 28.55 22.89 -7.36
CA ALA A 299 29.03 21.72 -6.65
C ALA A 299 30.46 21.89 -6.09
N GLU A 300 31.33 22.59 -6.81
CA GLU A 300 32.74 22.83 -6.45
C GLU A 300 32.85 23.89 -5.34
N GLN A 301 31.95 24.88 -5.33
CA GLN A 301 31.83 25.86 -4.26
C GLN A 301 31.24 25.25 -2.97
N ALA A 302 30.40 24.21 -3.10
CA ALA A 302 29.93 23.39 -1.97
C ALA A 302 31.00 22.40 -1.45
N GLU A 303 31.91 21.94 -2.31
CA GLU A 303 33.00 21.01 -1.98
C GLU A 303 34.11 21.66 -1.14
N ARG A 304 34.42 22.94 -1.37
CA ARG A 304 35.42 23.69 -0.58
C ARG A 304 35.02 23.93 0.88
N ARG A 305 33.78 23.65 1.27
CA ARG A 305 33.23 23.95 2.60
C ARG A 305 32.95 22.73 3.51
N SER A 306 33.26 21.47 3.13
CA SER A 306 32.85 20.31 3.95
C SER A 306 33.86 19.18 4.11
N VAL A 307 34.03 18.73 5.37
CA VAL A 307 34.75 17.53 5.80
C VAL A 307 33.90 16.29 5.46
N ALA A 308 34.44 15.39 4.62
CA ALA A 308 33.81 14.19 4.02
C ALA A 308 32.62 14.45 3.06
N PRO A 309 32.59 13.92 1.81
CA PRO A 309 31.70 14.44 0.78
C PRO A 309 30.23 14.01 0.99
N ALA A 310 29.34 14.96 1.22
CA ALA A 310 27.88 14.79 1.33
C ALA A 310 27.24 13.92 0.21
N ARG A 311 27.90 13.83 -0.95
CA ARG A 311 27.51 12.99 -2.10
C ARG A 311 27.48 11.48 -1.79
N TRP A 312 28.38 10.96 -0.96
CA TRP A 312 28.39 9.53 -0.62
C TRP A 312 27.31 9.16 0.39
N ARG A 313 26.94 10.11 1.29
CA ARG A 313 25.83 9.93 2.23
C ARG A 313 24.51 9.77 1.47
N PHE A 314 24.29 10.60 0.46
CA PHE A 314 23.10 10.52 -0.40
C PHE A 314 22.99 9.17 -1.12
N LEU A 315 24.07 8.69 -1.74
CA LEU A 315 24.09 7.40 -2.44
C LEU A 315 23.85 6.21 -1.49
N ARG A 316 24.50 6.24 -0.31
CA ARG A 316 24.31 5.24 0.74
C ARG A 316 22.87 5.24 1.26
N GLN A 317 22.28 6.42 1.44
CA GLN A 317 20.90 6.57 1.88
C GLN A 317 19.92 6.06 0.82
N ALA A 318 20.08 6.45 -0.44
CA ALA A 318 19.27 5.96 -1.56
C ALA A 318 19.32 4.43 -1.70
N TRP A 319 20.52 3.85 -1.60
CA TRP A 319 20.69 2.39 -1.64
C TRP A 319 20.04 1.70 -0.44
N LEU A 320 20.18 2.27 0.76
CA LEU A 320 19.53 1.76 1.96
C LEU A 320 18.00 1.84 1.86
N SER A 321 17.46 2.95 1.37
CA SER A 321 16.03 3.11 1.08
C SER A 321 15.54 1.99 0.17
N GLU A 322 16.27 1.69 -0.91
CA GLU A 322 15.88 0.63 -1.84
C GLU A 322 15.98 -0.77 -1.26
N ARG A 323 16.98 -1.07 -0.42
CA ARG A 323 17.07 -2.37 0.27
C ARG A 323 16.03 -2.52 1.38
N SER A 324 15.64 -1.43 2.01
CA SER A 324 14.61 -1.42 3.05
C SER A 324 13.20 -1.60 2.49
N ARG A 325 12.99 -1.28 1.20
CA ARG A 325 11.72 -1.50 0.49
C ARG A 325 11.53 -2.97 0.15
N LEU A 326 10.93 -3.69 1.09
CA LEU A 326 10.52 -5.07 0.89
C LEU A 326 9.43 -5.15 -0.19
N ARG A 327 9.35 -6.29 -0.87
CA ARG A 327 8.31 -6.54 -1.88
C ARG A 327 6.97 -6.93 -1.23
N LEU A 328 6.47 -6.07 -0.36
CA LEU A 328 5.16 -6.16 0.26
C LEU A 328 4.10 -5.53 -0.64
N HIS A 329 2.85 -5.99 -0.53
CA HIS A 329 1.69 -5.46 -1.24
C HIS A 329 1.08 -4.30 -0.46
N THR A 330 1.70 -3.13 -0.56
CA THR A 330 1.32 -1.89 0.15
C THR A 330 0.44 -0.95 -0.67
N ASN A 331 0.15 -1.29 -1.93
CA ASN A 331 -0.72 -0.47 -2.78
C ASN A 331 -2.17 -0.74 -2.42
N ALA A 332 -2.95 0.32 -2.15
CA ALA A 332 -4.36 0.21 -1.76
C ALA A 332 -4.58 -0.81 -0.62
N CYS A 333 -3.64 -0.87 0.34
CA CYS A 333 -3.59 -2.04 1.21
C CYS A 333 -4.65 -2.02 2.33
N GLY A 334 -5.21 -0.87 2.67
CA GLY A 334 -6.30 -0.74 3.64
C GLY A 334 -7.57 -1.53 3.30
N ASP A 335 -7.75 -1.94 2.03
CA ASP A 335 -8.97 -2.55 1.52
C ASP A 335 -9.04 -4.07 1.73
N PHE A 336 -7.91 -4.76 1.95
CA PHE A 336 -7.93 -6.22 2.17
C PHE A 336 -6.75 -6.70 3.01
N THR A 337 -6.86 -6.69 4.33
CA THR A 337 -5.82 -7.26 5.21
C THR A 337 -6.37 -8.44 5.99
N LEU A 338 -5.99 -9.65 5.60
CA LEU A 338 -6.48 -10.88 6.25
C LEU A 338 -5.34 -11.58 7.00
N ALA A 339 -5.55 -11.92 8.27
CA ALA A 339 -4.61 -12.67 9.09
C ALA A 339 -5.35 -13.45 10.18
N SER A 340 -4.66 -14.36 10.87
CA SER A 340 -5.27 -14.98 12.07
C SER A 340 -5.46 -13.96 13.18
N ARG A 341 -6.45 -14.20 14.05
CA ARG A 341 -6.64 -13.39 15.26
C ARG A 341 -5.39 -13.36 16.14
N GLU A 342 -4.70 -14.49 16.29
CA GLU A 342 -3.43 -14.58 17.02
C GLU A 342 -2.36 -13.67 16.41
N LEU A 343 -2.25 -13.62 15.07
CA LEU A 343 -1.29 -12.76 14.41
C LEU A 343 -1.62 -11.29 14.65
N TRP A 344 -2.89 -10.88 14.53
CA TRP A 344 -3.33 -9.52 14.84
C TRP A 344 -2.98 -9.09 16.28
N GLN A 345 -3.23 -9.98 17.25
CA GLN A 345 -2.89 -9.75 18.65
C GLN A 345 -1.38 -9.63 18.87
N ARG A 346 -0.59 -10.53 18.26
CA ARG A 346 0.86 -10.54 18.37
C ARG A 346 1.51 -9.30 17.74
N THR A 347 0.95 -8.78 16.66
CA THR A 347 1.48 -7.59 15.97
C THR A 347 1.02 -6.28 16.59
N GLY A 348 -0.02 -6.31 17.43
CA GLY A 348 -0.63 -5.10 17.97
C GLY A 348 -1.45 -4.32 16.94
N ALA A 349 -1.94 -4.99 15.91
CA ALA A 349 -2.74 -4.43 14.82
C ALA A 349 -2.15 -3.15 14.17
N TYR A 350 -2.98 -2.26 13.63
CA TYR A 350 -2.49 -1.05 12.98
C TYR A 350 -1.90 -0.09 14.03
N PRO A 351 -0.82 0.66 13.72
CA PRO A 351 -0.34 1.69 14.63
C PRO A 351 -1.40 2.78 14.82
N GLU A 352 -1.75 3.05 16.09
CA GLU A 352 -2.81 3.99 16.50
C GLU A 352 -2.27 5.42 16.57
N LEU A 353 -1.80 5.91 15.43
CA LEU A 353 -1.42 7.32 15.32
C LEU A 353 -2.66 8.15 15.01
N GLU A 354 -2.88 9.19 15.81
CA GLU A 354 -4.04 10.09 15.73
C GLU A 354 -3.87 11.08 14.55
N LEU A 355 -3.84 10.54 13.32
CA LEU A 355 -3.58 11.29 12.10
C LEU A 355 -4.38 10.72 10.91
N PHE A 356 -4.38 11.43 9.78
CA PHE A 356 -5.06 10.96 8.57
C PHE A 356 -4.46 9.64 8.07
N SER A 357 -5.30 8.70 7.62
CA SER A 357 -4.96 7.27 7.49
C SER A 357 -3.89 6.91 6.43
N MET A 358 -3.42 7.88 5.64
CA MET A 358 -2.40 7.66 4.61
C MET A 358 -1.16 6.95 5.18
N HIS A 359 -0.76 5.86 4.53
CA HIS A 359 0.38 4.98 4.88
C HIS A 359 0.29 4.19 6.18
N LEU A 360 -0.70 4.37 7.05
CA LEU A 360 -0.80 3.57 8.30
C LEU A 360 -0.97 2.08 8.02
N ASP A 361 -1.75 1.75 7.00
CA ASP A 361 -1.96 0.41 6.48
C ASP A 361 -0.66 -0.22 5.93
N SER A 362 0.07 0.56 5.13
CA SER A 362 1.37 0.16 4.56
C SER A 362 2.39 -0.06 5.67
N LEU A 363 2.40 0.83 6.67
CA LEU A 363 3.28 0.76 7.82
C LEU A 363 3.02 -0.51 8.63
N PHE A 364 1.75 -0.85 8.86
CA PHE A 364 1.40 -2.12 9.51
C PHE A 364 1.98 -3.34 8.78
N LEU A 365 1.94 -3.40 7.44
CA LEU A 365 2.50 -4.53 6.70
C LEU A 365 4.01 -4.70 6.95
N TYR A 366 4.76 -3.60 7.03
CA TYR A 366 6.17 -3.66 7.42
C TYR A 366 6.36 -4.11 8.86
N GLN A 367 5.55 -3.62 9.80
CA GLN A 367 5.63 -4.05 11.21
C GLN A 367 5.32 -5.54 11.35
N ALA A 368 4.26 -6.02 10.70
CA ALA A 368 3.89 -7.42 10.67
C ALA A 368 5.04 -8.29 10.10
N HIS A 369 5.69 -7.86 9.02
CA HIS A 369 6.85 -8.58 8.50
C HIS A 369 7.97 -8.73 9.55
N TYR A 370 8.28 -7.65 10.28
CA TYR A 370 9.35 -7.67 11.30
C TYR A 370 8.95 -8.31 12.64
N THR A 371 7.69 -8.74 12.79
CA THR A 371 7.24 -9.65 13.87
C THR A 371 7.17 -11.12 13.41
N GLY A 372 7.61 -11.40 12.18
CA GLY A 372 7.67 -12.76 11.62
C GLY A 372 6.49 -13.16 10.73
N ALA A 373 5.55 -12.26 10.45
CA ALA A 373 4.47 -12.53 9.50
C ALA A 373 5.02 -12.74 8.08
N ARG A 374 4.47 -13.71 7.36
CA ARG A 374 4.78 -13.92 5.94
C ARG A 374 3.62 -13.45 5.08
N GLU A 375 3.87 -12.48 4.21
CA GLU A 375 2.87 -12.07 3.23
C GLU A 375 2.59 -13.22 2.25
N ARG A 376 1.30 -13.52 2.03
CA ARG A 376 0.82 -14.44 1.01
C ARG A 376 -0.10 -13.69 0.05
N PHE A 377 0.29 -13.65 -1.22
CA PHE A 377 -0.56 -13.12 -2.28
C PHE A 377 -1.65 -14.12 -2.64
N LEU A 378 -2.88 -13.61 -2.77
CA LEU A 378 -4.04 -14.32 -3.28
C LEU A 378 -4.34 -13.79 -4.69
N PRO A 379 -4.45 -14.63 -5.73
CA PRO A 379 -4.72 -14.20 -7.09
C PRO A 379 -6.23 -14.01 -7.36
N PHE A 380 -6.98 -13.50 -6.38
CA PHE A 380 -8.44 -13.36 -6.46
C PHE A 380 -8.84 -11.91 -6.18
N PRO A 381 -9.53 -11.23 -7.12
CA PRO A 381 -9.75 -9.80 -7.02
C PRO A 381 -10.70 -9.43 -5.88
N VAL A 382 -10.51 -8.22 -5.34
CA VAL A 382 -11.56 -7.49 -4.62
C VAL A 382 -11.96 -6.29 -5.45
N TYR A 383 -13.26 -6.05 -5.58
CA TYR A 383 -13.79 -4.94 -6.37
C TYR A 383 -14.16 -3.78 -5.47
N HIS A 384 -13.47 -2.66 -5.63
CA HIS A 384 -13.78 -1.42 -4.93
C HIS A 384 -14.76 -0.59 -5.75
N LEU A 385 -15.85 -0.15 -5.14
CA LEU A 385 -16.85 0.67 -5.79
C LEU A 385 -16.38 2.13 -5.82
N GLU A 386 -15.96 2.60 -7.00
CA GLU A 386 -15.41 3.95 -7.16
C GLU A 386 -16.38 5.03 -6.69
N HIS A 387 -15.84 6.02 -5.98
CA HIS A 387 -16.59 7.18 -5.50
C HIS A 387 -15.72 8.45 -5.56
N GLU A 388 -16.34 9.63 -5.58
CA GLU A 388 -15.67 10.89 -5.93
C GLU A 388 -14.53 11.29 -4.98
N SER A 389 -14.60 10.88 -3.71
CA SER A 389 -13.59 11.17 -2.69
C SER A 389 -12.46 10.12 -2.59
N GLY A 390 -12.49 9.07 -3.42
CA GLY A 390 -11.49 8.02 -3.41
C GLY A 390 -10.09 8.52 -3.79
N PHE A 391 -9.04 7.90 -3.23
CA PHE A 391 -7.67 8.23 -3.59
C PHE A 391 -7.37 7.86 -5.05
N LYS A 392 -6.85 8.83 -5.81
CA LYS A 392 -6.38 8.63 -7.19
C LYS A 392 -4.86 8.84 -7.23
N PRO A 393 -4.10 7.97 -7.91
CA PRO A 393 -2.64 7.99 -7.88
C PRO A 393 -2.01 9.07 -8.77
N ASP A 394 -2.80 9.93 -9.42
CA ASP A 394 -2.27 11.01 -10.25
C ASP A 394 -1.80 12.21 -9.39
N ASP A 395 -0.78 12.90 -9.89
CA ASP A 395 -0.13 13.99 -9.14
C ASP A 395 -1.12 15.09 -8.72
N LYS A 396 -2.12 15.41 -9.57
CA LYS A 396 -3.09 16.48 -9.26
C LYS A 396 -4.00 16.07 -8.09
N SER A 397 -4.49 14.84 -8.07
CA SER A 397 -5.32 14.34 -6.98
C SER A 397 -4.56 14.25 -5.65
N ILE A 398 -3.27 13.89 -5.71
CA ILE A 398 -2.38 13.88 -4.54
C ILE A 398 -2.20 15.30 -3.99
N ASP A 399 -1.91 16.28 -4.85
CA ASP A 399 -1.73 17.67 -4.44
C ASP A 399 -3.02 18.24 -3.84
N GLN A 400 -4.18 17.99 -4.45
CA GLN A 400 -5.49 18.42 -3.91
C GLN A 400 -5.79 17.83 -2.53
N LEU A 401 -5.44 16.57 -2.29
CA LEU A 401 -5.59 15.92 -0.99
C LEU A 401 -4.68 16.58 0.05
N ASN A 402 -3.40 16.80 -0.29
CA ASN A 402 -2.43 17.44 0.60
C ASN A 402 -2.88 18.87 0.95
N ASP A 403 -3.28 19.67 -0.03
CA ASP A 403 -3.77 21.04 0.17
C ASP A 403 -5.01 21.09 1.09
N ARG A 404 -5.88 20.08 1.01
CA ARG A 404 -7.06 19.98 1.88
C ARG A 404 -6.69 19.66 3.32
N LEU A 405 -5.74 18.75 3.52
CA LEU A 405 -5.28 18.35 4.86
C LEU A 405 -4.47 19.45 5.53
N GLU A 406 -3.57 20.11 4.78
CA GLU A 406 -2.79 21.26 5.25
C GLU A 406 -3.69 22.42 5.68
N ARG A 407 -4.71 22.76 4.88
CA ARG A 407 -5.70 23.80 5.25
C ARG A 407 -6.47 23.48 6.53
N LYS A 408 -6.71 22.20 6.82
CA LYS A 408 -7.36 21.75 8.05
C LYS A 408 -6.36 21.50 9.19
N ALA A 409 -5.06 21.67 8.96
CA ALA A 409 -3.98 21.34 9.90
C ALA A 409 -4.09 19.91 10.45
N ILE A 410 -4.54 18.95 9.63
CA ILE A 410 -4.63 17.53 10.01
C ILE A 410 -3.30 16.87 9.59
N PRO A 411 -2.57 16.24 10.53
CA PRO A 411 -1.32 15.58 10.18
C PRO A 411 -1.56 14.33 9.32
N GLN A 412 -0.56 13.98 8.54
CA GLN A 412 -0.47 12.72 7.81
C GLN A 412 0.98 12.27 7.75
N ILE A 413 1.20 10.97 7.53
CA ILE A 413 2.55 10.44 7.33
C ILE A 413 3.02 10.87 5.95
N SER A 414 4.13 11.62 5.89
CA SER A 414 4.76 11.91 4.60
C SER A 414 5.49 10.68 4.05
N ASN A 415 5.69 10.62 2.73
CA ASN A 415 6.52 9.59 2.10
C ASN A 415 7.94 9.52 2.70
N GLU A 416 8.52 10.66 3.09
CA GLU A 416 9.85 10.72 3.72
C GLU A 416 9.84 10.13 5.13
N GLN A 417 8.82 10.46 5.92
CA GLN A 417 8.64 9.91 7.27
C GLN A 417 8.40 8.40 7.22
N PHE A 418 7.51 7.95 6.33
CA PHE A 418 7.25 6.53 6.09
C PHE A 418 8.54 5.78 5.75
N LEU A 419 9.34 6.29 4.80
CA LEU A 419 10.61 5.65 4.42
C LEU A 419 11.62 5.66 5.57
N THR A 420 11.62 6.69 6.42
CA THR A 420 12.51 6.75 7.59
C THR A 420 12.20 5.60 8.55
N TRP A 421 10.93 5.35 8.85
CA TRP A 421 10.52 4.22 9.69
C TRP A 421 10.77 2.87 9.03
N VAL A 422 10.52 2.73 7.72
CA VAL A 422 10.87 1.51 6.97
C VAL A 422 12.38 1.21 7.06
N ILE A 423 13.23 2.22 6.89
CA ILE A 423 14.68 2.08 7.04
C ILE A 423 15.06 1.70 8.48
N GLN A 424 14.40 2.30 9.48
CA GLN A 424 14.63 1.98 10.88
C GLN A 424 14.32 0.51 11.15
N MET A 425 13.14 0.02 10.78
CA MET A 425 12.76 -1.39 10.94
C MET A 425 13.70 -2.31 10.18
N TYR A 426 14.13 -1.92 8.97
CA TYR A 426 15.11 -2.69 8.22
C TYR A 426 16.46 -2.81 8.92
N ARG A 427 16.91 -1.77 9.64
CA ARG A 427 18.17 -1.78 10.40
C ARG A 427 18.06 -2.59 11.69
N THR A 428 16.98 -2.40 12.44
CA THR A 428 16.79 -3.02 13.76
C THR A 428 16.22 -4.43 13.69
N LYS A 429 15.60 -4.80 12.56
CA LYS A 429 14.80 -6.03 12.38
C LYS A 429 13.67 -6.14 13.40
N ARG A 430 13.11 -5.00 13.79
CA ARG A 430 12.03 -4.88 14.77
C ARG A 430 11.02 -3.83 14.31
N PRO A 431 9.73 -3.95 14.68
CA PRO A 431 8.75 -2.88 14.51
C PRO A 431 9.23 -1.56 15.11
N VAL A 432 8.74 -0.45 14.56
CA VAL A 432 9.01 0.89 15.11
C VAL A 432 8.03 1.25 16.21
N PHE A 433 6.77 0.85 16.06
CA PHE A 433 5.73 1.07 17.06
C PHE A 433 5.48 -0.23 17.82
N THR A 434 5.23 -0.08 19.11
CA THR A 434 4.73 -1.15 19.96
C THR A 434 3.32 -0.74 20.36
N ALA A 435 2.34 -1.61 20.11
CA ALA A 435 0.97 -1.29 20.48
C ALA A 435 0.85 -1.21 22.01
N PRO A 436 0.14 -0.20 22.54
CA PRO A 436 -0.13 -0.14 23.98
C PRO A 436 -1.05 -1.30 24.39
N ALA A 437 -1.04 -1.68 25.67
CA ALA A 437 -1.87 -2.79 26.15
C ALA A 437 -3.37 -2.61 25.80
N ASN A 438 -3.82 -1.35 25.86
CA ASN A 438 -5.20 -0.93 25.61
C ASN A 438 -5.53 -0.65 24.13
N TRP A 439 -4.69 -1.04 23.16
CA TRP A 439 -4.94 -0.79 21.72
C TRP A 439 -6.36 -1.23 21.29
N GLY A 440 -7.02 -0.45 20.44
CA GLY A 440 -8.40 -0.69 20.02
C GLY A 440 -9.41 -0.52 21.17
N PHE A 441 -9.10 0.40 22.10
CA PHE A 441 -9.89 0.67 23.31
C PHE A 441 -10.26 -0.61 24.06
N ALA A 442 -9.26 -1.41 24.39
CA ALA A 442 -9.47 -2.72 25.01
C ALA A 442 -10.03 -2.65 26.44
N ASP A 443 -9.79 -1.53 27.13
CA ASP A 443 -10.24 -1.30 28.50
C ASP A 443 -11.63 -0.64 28.57
N GLU A 444 -12.19 -0.25 27.43
CA GLU A 444 -13.50 0.41 27.33
C GLU A 444 -14.59 -0.62 27.04
N ASP A 445 -15.68 -0.56 27.82
CA ASP A 445 -16.91 -1.31 27.56
C ASP A 445 -17.76 -0.55 26.54
N LEU A 446 -17.71 -0.98 25.28
CA LEU A 446 -18.37 -0.30 24.16
C LEU A 446 -19.73 -0.91 23.89
N PRO A 447 -20.78 -0.11 23.61
CA PRO A 447 -22.08 -0.63 23.24
C PRO A 447 -21.99 -1.56 22.01
N GLU A 448 -22.53 -2.77 22.15
CA GLU A 448 -22.64 -3.74 21.07
C GLU A 448 -24.10 -4.05 20.75
N THR A 449 -24.47 -3.94 19.47
CA THR A 449 -25.80 -4.31 18.97
C THR A 449 -25.66 -5.47 17.99
N ALA A 450 -26.31 -6.59 18.26
CA ALA A 450 -26.45 -7.68 17.30
C ALA A 450 -27.64 -7.40 16.38
N VAL A 451 -27.39 -7.25 15.08
CA VAL A 451 -28.42 -6.95 14.07
C VAL A 451 -28.75 -8.17 13.18
N ALA A 452 -27.94 -9.23 13.25
CA ALA A 452 -28.25 -10.56 12.74
C ALA A 452 -27.54 -11.65 13.57
N SER A 453 -28.32 -12.49 14.26
CA SER A 453 -27.87 -13.59 15.14
C SER A 453 -27.66 -14.91 14.41
N ALA A 454 -26.79 -15.77 14.96
CA ALA A 454 -26.54 -17.12 14.46
C ALA A 454 -27.78 -18.02 14.62
N ARG A 455 -27.84 -19.13 13.87
CA ARG A 455 -28.89 -20.16 14.08
C ARG A 455 -28.75 -20.72 15.48
N THR A 456 -29.81 -20.62 16.29
CA THR A 456 -29.98 -21.51 17.44
C THR A 456 -30.17 -22.91 16.89
N MET A 457 -29.17 -23.78 17.03
CA MET A 457 -29.41 -25.20 16.78
C MET A 457 -30.24 -25.72 17.94
N ASP A 458 -31.53 -25.95 17.69
CA ASP A 458 -32.34 -26.79 18.55
C ASP A 458 -31.65 -28.16 18.60
N VAL A 459 -31.05 -28.46 19.75
CA VAL A 459 -30.57 -29.80 20.07
C VAL A 459 -31.82 -30.66 20.18
N VAL A 460 -32.19 -31.31 19.08
CA VAL A 460 -33.20 -32.37 19.09
C VAL A 460 -32.65 -33.49 19.98
N ALA A 461 -33.23 -33.61 21.16
CA ALA A 461 -32.96 -34.67 22.14
C ALA A 461 -33.45 -36.04 21.65
#